data_AF-A0A972VEQ3-F1
#
_entry.id   AF-A0A972VEQ3-F1
#
_cell.length_a   1.000
_cell.length_b   1.000
_cell.length_c   1.000
_cell.angle_alpha   90.00
_cell.angle_beta   90.00
_cell.angle_gamma   90.00
#
_symmetry.space_group_name_H-M   'P 1'
#
loop_
_entity.id
_entity.type
_entity.pdbx_description
1 polymer ?
#
loop_
_entity_poly.entity_id
_entity_poly.type
_entity_poly.pdbx_seq_one_letter_code
_entity_poly.pdbx_strand_id
1 'polypeptide(L)'
;MTYQTAPQPDASMKTKRSLVAMIAVVLTSGIWTGSNLYTDVLIADSGAASSNSQLGWPQWRGPNRDGIAPESNLLASWPVDGPPLLWKREDLGQGWSSPIIAEGALYITGDIGGDTVIFAFDMNNDPLWQTKNGKAWKNPYPGSRASCVVSEGHVYHLNAHGRLVCLDADSGNEVWHTNILERFNGKNITWALSECLLIDGDHLIVTPGGQGALMAALDKKTGQTLWTTEPLGEDKTSYASPILFEFGGRRLIASCSSAHGFGVDADTGQLLWTVPLKNPHGVNAASPVYGDGRLFYCTPYAENGRCYRLKVNDKTVTAEHLWTNPVDAVTGGGLLVNGTLYAAGYKQSKWWMAVDWQTGEIRHELKDLTTGAALYADDRLYLFDEKGTVALVKPEPDRLEITGQFRITEDRIRDAWAHPVVHNGRLYLRYHNTLWCYDVRQ
;
A
#
# COMPACT_ATOMS: atom_id res chain seq x y z
N MET A 1 -43.60 36.93 22.27
CA MET A 1 -44.12 38.23 21.79
C MET A 1 -43.22 38.66 20.64
N THR A 2 -43.58 38.26 19.41
CA THR A 2 -44.19 39.09 18.34
C THR A 2 -43.20 40.09 17.71
N TYR A 3 -42.60 39.76 16.55
CA TYR A 3 -42.97 40.18 15.17
C TYR A 3 -42.74 41.70 14.95
N GLN A 4 -42.14 42.25 13.88
CA GLN A 4 -42.38 42.05 12.44
C GLN A 4 -41.41 42.97 11.62
N THR A 5 -40.72 42.48 10.59
CA THR A 5 -40.83 42.79 9.13
C THR A 5 -39.96 43.89 8.49
N ALA A 6 -39.45 43.53 7.30
CA ALA A 6 -38.69 44.30 6.31
C ALA A 6 -39.56 45.30 5.50
N PRO A 7 -38.93 46.01 4.54
CA PRO A 7 -39.41 45.90 3.16
C PRO A 7 -38.30 45.83 2.07
N GLN A 8 -38.65 45.14 0.98
CA GLN A 8 -38.04 45.19 -0.35
C GLN A 8 -38.43 46.47 -1.12
N PRO A 9 -37.80 46.74 -2.28
CA PRO A 9 -38.61 46.75 -3.51
C PRO A 9 -37.95 46.05 -4.72
N ASP A 10 -38.83 45.83 -5.70
CA ASP A 10 -38.84 44.84 -6.77
C ASP A 10 -38.61 45.44 -8.19
N ALA A 11 -38.29 44.53 -9.13
CA ALA A 11 -38.57 44.47 -10.57
C ALA A 11 -38.11 45.56 -11.57
N SER A 12 -37.39 45.14 -12.63
CA SER A 12 -38.07 44.64 -13.85
C SER A 12 -37.15 44.30 -15.04
N MET A 13 -37.55 43.20 -15.69
CA MET A 13 -37.20 42.63 -17.00
C MET A 13 -36.73 43.55 -18.14
N LYS A 14 -35.86 43.00 -19.01
CA LYS A 14 -36.12 42.96 -20.48
C LYS A 14 -35.27 41.92 -21.24
N THR A 15 -35.99 41.06 -21.94
CA THR A 15 -35.61 40.03 -22.92
C THR A 15 -35.09 40.62 -24.22
N LYS A 16 -34.09 40.01 -24.88
CA LYS A 16 -33.97 40.00 -26.36
C LYS A 16 -33.32 38.70 -26.88
N ARG A 17 -34.07 38.00 -27.73
CA ARG A 17 -33.65 36.93 -28.67
C ARG A 17 -33.34 37.53 -30.05
N SER A 18 -32.72 36.72 -30.90
CA SER A 18 -32.46 36.81 -32.37
C SER A 18 -30.96 37.04 -32.65
N LEU A 19 -30.30 36.35 -33.59
CA LEU A 19 -30.73 35.97 -34.93
C LEU A 19 -29.96 34.71 -35.43
N VAL A 20 -30.65 33.93 -36.25
CA VAL A 20 -30.20 32.76 -37.04
C VAL A 20 -29.46 33.23 -38.30
N ALA A 21 -28.46 32.48 -38.75
CA ALA A 21 -27.97 32.52 -40.13
C ALA A 21 -27.88 31.09 -40.71
N MET A 22 -28.74 30.82 -41.70
CA MET A 22 -28.69 29.69 -42.64
C MET A 22 -27.99 30.14 -43.92
N ILE A 23 -27.07 29.33 -44.47
CA ILE A 23 -26.68 29.19 -45.90
C ILE A 23 -26.00 27.80 -46.00
N ALA A 24 -26.21 26.88 -46.95
CA ALA A 24 -27.14 26.69 -48.06
C ALA A 24 -27.25 25.18 -48.33
N VAL A 25 -28.42 24.79 -48.87
CA VAL A 25 -28.73 23.46 -49.40
C VAL A 25 -28.25 23.38 -50.85
N VAL A 26 -27.58 22.29 -51.23
CA VAL A 26 -27.56 21.80 -52.61
C VAL A 26 -28.27 20.45 -52.62
N LEU A 27 -29.44 20.42 -53.26
CA LEU A 27 -30.17 19.22 -53.62
C LEU A 27 -29.75 18.83 -55.04
N THR A 28 -29.27 17.61 -55.23
CA THR A 28 -29.42 16.89 -56.49
C THR A 28 -30.05 15.53 -56.21
N SER A 29 -31.18 15.33 -56.86
CA SER A 29 -32.06 14.16 -56.87
C SER A 29 -31.38 12.89 -57.36
N GLY A 30 -31.66 11.76 -56.73
CA GLY A 30 -31.37 10.42 -57.24
C GLY A 30 -32.08 9.36 -56.42
N ILE A 31 -32.85 8.50 -57.10
CA ILE A 31 -33.90 7.63 -56.59
C ILE A 31 -33.34 6.33 -55.95
N TRP A 32 -34.12 5.83 -55.00
CA TRP A 32 -33.94 4.66 -54.14
C TRP A 32 -34.01 3.32 -54.90
N THR A 33 -33.03 2.43 -54.68
CA THR A 33 -33.22 0.97 -54.71
C THR A 33 -32.35 0.35 -53.64
N GLY A 34 -32.98 -0.39 -52.73
CA GLY A 34 -32.38 -0.82 -51.48
C GLY A 34 -31.40 -1.99 -51.56
N SER A 35 -30.63 -2.09 -50.48
CA SER A 35 -30.13 -3.33 -49.90
C SER A 35 -29.66 -3.00 -48.49
N ASN A 36 -30.27 -3.64 -47.50
CA ASN A 36 -29.82 -3.60 -46.11
C ASN A 36 -28.36 -4.05 -46.03
N LEU A 37 -27.47 -3.17 -45.60
CA LEU A 37 -26.18 -3.54 -45.05
C LEU A 37 -26.12 -2.89 -43.67
N TYR A 38 -26.43 -3.69 -42.65
CA TYR A 38 -25.99 -3.40 -41.29
C TYR A 38 -24.46 -3.38 -41.34
N THR A 39 -23.86 -2.19 -41.35
CA THR A 39 -22.46 -2.04 -40.98
C THR A 39 -22.38 -2.25 -39.49
N ASP A 40 -22.09 -3.48 -39.08
CA ASP A 40 -21.50 -3.74 -37.78
C ASP A 40 -20.20 -2.94 -37.72
N VAL A 41 -20.23 -1.84 -36.97
CA VAL A 41 -19.01 -1.19 -36.52
C VAL A 41 -18.41 -2.15 -35.50
N LEU A 42 -17.54 -3.04 -35.99
CA LEU A 42 -16.56 -3.72 -35.16
C LEU A 42 -15.70 -2.62 -34.54
N ILE A 43 -16.05 -2.20 -33.33
CA ILE A 43 -15.10 -1.52 -32.46
C ILE A 43 -14.00 -2.55 -32.21
N ALA A 44 -12.89 -2.40 -32.93
CA ALA A 44 -11.68 -3.10 -32.60
C ALA A 44 -11.31 -2.68 -31.19
N ASP A 45 -11.47 -3.60 -30.25
CA ASP A 45 -10.98 -3.51 -28.89
C ASP A 45 -9.45 -3.57 -28.94
N SER A 46 -8.85 -2.42 -29.26
CA SER A 46 -7.40 -2.26 -29.35
C SER A 46 -6.89 -1.78 -28.00
N GLY A 47 -6.58 -2.73 -27.13
CA GLY A 47 -5.90 -2.42 -25.87
C GLY A 47 -5.98 -3.54 -24.86
N ALA A 48 -5.72 -4.77 -25.27
CA ALA A 48 -5.26 -5.78 -24.33
C ALA A 48 -4.11 -5.16 -23.52
N ALA A 49 -4.34 -4.89 -22.24
CA ALA A 49 -3.29 -4.53 -21.31
C ALA A 49 -2.23 -5.62 -21.46
N SER A 50 -1.06 -5.24 -21.99
CA SER A 50 0.11 -6.10 -21.99
C SER A 50 0.26 -6.60 -20.56
N SER A 51 0.11 -7.91 -20.36
CA SER A 51 0.37 -8.57 -19.10
C SER A 51 1.79 -8.18 -18.69
N ASN A 52 1.88 -7.23 -17.76
CA ASN A 52 3.13 -6.56 -17.44
C ASN A 52 3.94 -7.43 -16.49
N SER A 53 4.27 -8.65 -16.95
CA SER A 53 5.23 -9.56 -16.33
C SER A 53 6.62 -8.92 -16.19
N GLN A 54 6.83 -7.72 -16.76
CA GLN A 54 8.01 -6.88 -16.59
C GLN A 54 8.00 -5.99 -15.35
N LEU A 55 6.87 -5.76 -14.67
CA LEU A 55 6.86 -4.81 -13.53
C LEU A 55 7.48 -5.37 -12.25
N GLY A 56 7.72 -6.69 -12.17
CA GLY A 56 8.25 -7.32 -10.96
C GLY A 56 7.36 -7.10 -9.73
N TRP A 57 8.01 -7.06 -8.57
CA TRP A 57 7.47 -6.71 -7.26
C TRP A 57 8.34 -5.59 -6.64
N PRO A 58 8.31 -4.37 -7.20
CA PRO A 58 9.37 -3.37 -7.00
C PRO A 58 9.29 -2.64 -5.66
N GLN A 59 8.22 -2.86 -4.89
CA GLN A 59 7.96 -2.16 -3.65
C GLN A 59 7.18 -3.04 -2.67
N TRP A 60 7.10 -2.57 -1.42
CA TRP A 60 6.31 -3.23 -0.38
C TRP A 60 4.85 -3.41 -0.81
N ARG A 61 4.33 -4.63 -0.65
CA ARG A 61 2.98 -5.04 -1.10
C ARG A 61 2.72 -4.91 -2.61
N GLY A 62 3.78 -4.91 -3.42
CA GLY A 62 3.68 -5.08 -4.86
C GLY A 62 3.45 -3.78 -5.61
N PRO A 63 3.28 -3.84 -6.94
CA PRO A 63 3.27 -2.66 -7.80
C PRO A 63 2.22 -1.61 -7.40
N ASN A 64 1.09 -2.03 -6.82
CA ASN A 64 0.01 -1.15 -6.38
C ASN A 64 -0.04 -0.95 -4.86
N ARG A 65 0.86 -1.58 -4.09
CA ARG A 65 0.89 -1.57 -2.61
C ARG A 65 -0.37 -2.11 -1.92
N ASP A 66 -1.20 -2.84 -2.66
CA ASP A 66 -2.45 -3.46 -2.21
C ASP A 66 -2.26 -4.90 -1.73
N GLY A 67 -1.09 -5.51 -1.98
CA GLY A 67 -0.81 -6.90 -1.65
C GLY A 67 -1.42 -7.91 -2.63
N ILE A 68 -1.78 -7.48 -3.84
CA ILE A 68 -2.32 -8.32 -4.90
C ILE A 68 -1.23 -8.59 -5.94
N ALA A 69 -0.86 -9.85 -6.11
CA ALA A 69 0.05 -10.27 -7.18
C ALA A 69 -0.74 -10.67 -8.43
N PRO A 70 -0.34 -10.20 -9.64
CA PRO A 70 -1.01 -10.51 -10.90
C PRO A 70 -0.68 -11.91 -11.44
N GLU A 71 -0.17 -12.79 -10.58
CA GLU A 71 0.28 -14.14 -10.93
C GLU A 71 -0.92 -15.07 -11.13
N SER A 72 -0.76 -16.05 -12.02
CA SER A 72 -1.77 -17.08 -12.34
C SER A 72 -1.07 -18.43 -12.58
N ASN A 73 -1.86 -19.51 -12.69
CA ASN A 73 -1.37 -20.89 -12.81
C ASN A 73 -0.53 -21.30 -11.58
N LEU A 74 -1.04 -20.95 -10.39
CA LEU A 74 -0.46 -21.31 -9.12
C LEU A 74 -1.19 -22.53 -8.52
N LEU A 75 -0.53 -23.21 -7.59
CA LEU A 75 -1.10 -24.34 -6.87
C LEU A 75 -2.38 -23.94 -6.13
N ALA A 76 -3.48 -24.63 -6.42
CA ALA A 76 -4.78 -24.41 -5.77
C ALA A 76 -4.87 -25.00 -4.35
N SER A 77 -3.95 -25.89 -3.99
CA SER A 77 -3.79 -26.57 -2.70
C SER A 77 -2.33 -26.97 -2.52
N TRP A 78 -1.84 -27.09 -1.28
CA TRP A 78 -0.47 -27.55 -1.02
C TRP A 78 -0.43 -28.99 -0.46
N PRO A 79 0.68 -29.73 -0.70
CA PRO A 79 1.00 -30.94 0.04
C PRO A 79 1.10 -30.70 1.55
N VAL A 80 1.09 -31.78 2.34
CA VAL A 80 1.17 -31.71 3.81
C VAL A 80 2.43 -31.01 4.33
N ASP A 81 3.55 -31.15 3.60
CA ASP A 81 4.83 -30.53 3.92
C ASP A 81 4.99 -29.14 3.29
N GLY A 82 3.95 -28.62 2.64
CA GLY A 82 3.99 -27.39 1.87
C GLY A 82 4.45 -27.57 0.42
N PRO A 83 4.54 -26.48 -0.34
CA PRO A 83 5.08 -26.47 -1.70
C PRO A 83 6.56 -26.88 -1.75
N PRO A 84 7.09 -27.35 -2.90
CA PRO A 84 8.52 -27.68 -3.03
C PRO A 84 9.43 -26.50 -2.68
N LEU A 85 10.41 -26.71 -1.79
CA LEU A 85 11.43 -25.71 -1.46
C LEU A 85 12.48 -25.65 -2.57
N LEU A 86 12.68 -24.47 -3.16
CA LEU A 86 13.70 -24.24 -4.19
C LEU A 86 15.06 -23.93 -3.56
N TRP A 87 15.07 -22.99 -2.60
CA TRP A 87 16.28 -22.64 -1.86
C TRP A 87 15.93 -21.95 -0.54
N LYS A 88 16.90 -21.95 0.37
CA LYS A 88 16.90 -21.22 1.63
C LYS A 88 18.17 -20.39 1.70
N ARG A 89 18.03 -19.11 2.01
CA ARG A 89 19.14 -18.24 2.37
C ARG A 89 19.17 -18.02 3.88
N GLU A 90 20.38 -18.04 4.41
CA GLU A 90 20.71 -17.64 5.78
C GLU A 90 21.62 -16.40 5.73
N ASP A 91 22.00 -15.89 6.90
CA ASP A 91 22.96 -14.78 7.06
C ASP A 91 22.51 -13.42 6.55
N LEU A 92 21.20 -13.19 6.55
CA LEU A 92 20.61 -11.91 6.18
C LEU A 92 20.46 -10.96 7.37
N GLY A 93 20.87 -11.34 8.58
CA GLY A 93 20.72 -10.52 9.78
C GLY A 93 19.29 -10.43 10.31
N GLN A 94 19.11 -9.77 11.46
CA GLN A 94 17.79 -9.64 12.10
C GLN A 94 16.89 -8.65 11.33
N GLY A 95 15.61 -8.99 11.13
CA GLY A 95 14.67 -8.04 10.51
C GLY A 95 13.39 -8.65 9.96
N TRP A 96 12.51 -7.74 9.54
CA TRP A 96 11.13 -8.00 9.09
C TRP A 96 10.82 -7.39 7.72
N SER A 97 11.81 -6.84 7.01
CA SER A 97 11.60 -6.32 5.65
C SER A 97 11.11 -7.42 4.71
N SER A 98 10.12 -7.13 3.89
CA SER A 98 9.70 -8.05 2.84
C SER A 98 10.69 -7.96 1.68
N PRO A 99 11.02 -9.08 1.00
CA PRO A 99 11.84 -8.98 -0.21
C PRO A 99 11.08 -8.16 -1.26
N ILE A 100 11.81 -7.37 -2.05
CA ILE A 100 11.30 -6.80 -3.30
C ILE A 100 12.07 -7.40 -4.46
N ILE A 101 11.43 -7.50 -5.62
CA ILE A 101 12.02 -8.08 -6.81
C ILE A 101 11.80 -7.11 -7.96
N ALA A 102 12.86 -6.59 -8.55
CA ALA A 102 12.75 -5.67 -9.67
C ALA A 102 14.01 -5.73 -10.52
N GLU A 103 13.84 -5.49 -11.82
CA GLU A 103 14.99 -5.33 -12.74
C GLU A 103 15.97 -6.53 -12.70
N GLY A 104 15.45 -7.74 -12.44
CA GLY A 104 16.23 -8.98 -12.41
C GLY A 104 16.92 -9.31 -11.08
N ALA A 105 16.74 -8.50 -10.04
CA ALA A 105 17.35 -8.70 -8.73
C ALA A 105 16.31 -8.73 -7.60
N LEU A 106 16.67 -9.41 -6.51
CA LEU A 106 15.96 -9.43 -5.24
C LEU A 106 16.69 -8.55 -4.23
N TYR A 107 15.96 -7.63 -3.59
CA TYR A 107 16.50 -6.77 -2.53
C TYR A 107 15.81 -7.03 -1.20
N ILE A 108 16.58 -7.08 -0.12
CA ILE A 108 16.08 -7.32 1.24
C ILE A 108 17.03 -6.68 2.27
N THR A 109 16.54 -6.37 3.48
CA THR A 109 17.38 -5.78 4.52
C THR A 109 17.51 -6.65 5.76
N GLY A 110 18.55 -6.38 6.53
CA GLY A 110 18.73 -6.96 7.86
C GLY A 110 19.85 -6.30 8.65
N ASP A 111 19.78 -6.45 9.97
CA ASP A 111 20.77 -5.90 10.87
C ASP A 111 21.91 -6.91 11.10
N ILE A 112 23.14 -6.53 10.74
CA ILE A 112 24.36 -7.32 10.94
C ILE A 112 25.41 -6.46 11.63
N GLY A 113 26.04 -7.00 12.68
CA GLY A 113 27.17 -6.34 13.34
C GLY A 113 26.85 -4.95 13.92
N GLY A 114 25.58 -4.63 14.15
CA GLY A 114 25.12 -3.33 14.65
C GLY A 114 24.88 -2.28 13.57
N ASP A 115 24.90 -2.65 12.29
CA ASP A 115 24.54 -1.82 11.14
C ASP A 115 23.30 -2.41 10.44
N THR A 116 22.46 -1.55 9.86
CA THR A 116 21.41 -1.98 8.93
C THR A 116 22.05 -2.17 7.55
N VAL A 117 21.86 -3.34 6.96
CA VAL A 117 22.45 -3.73 5.67
C VAL A 117 21.33 -3.99 4.67
N ILE A 118 21.52 -3.49 3.45
CA ILE A 118 20.70 -3.78 2.28
C ILE A 118 21.47 -4.81 1.45
N PHE A 119 20.82 -5.90 1.08
CA PHE A 119 21.38 -6.97 0.27
C PHE A 119 20.70 -7.01 -1.09
N ALA A 120 21.47 -7.30 -2.13
CA ALA A 120 20.98 -7.64 -3.45
C ALA A 120 21.43 -9.05 -3.85
N PHE A 121 20.51 -9.82 -4.41
CA PHE A 121 20.75 -11.17 -4.92
C PHE A 121 20.17 -11.31 -6.33
N ASP A 122 20.72 -12.22 -7.11
CA ASP A 122 20.05 -12.68 -8.32
C ASP A 122 18.86 -13.61 -7.96
N MET A 123 18.12 -14.04 -8.98
CA MET A 123 16.98 -14.93 -8.78
C MET A 123 17.37 -16.38 -8.42
N ASN A 124 18.64 -16.75 -8.55
CA ASN A 124 19.18 -18.05 -8.15
C ASN A 124 19.76 -18.02 -6.73
N ASN A 125 19.58 -16.89 -6.02
CA ASN A 125 20.09 -16.67 -4.69
C ASN A 125 21.61 -16.47 -4.64
N ASP A 126 22.26 -15.99 -5.70
CA ASP A 126 23.67 -15.59 -5.69
C ASP A 126 23.82 -14.12 -5.26
N PRO A 127 24.76 -13.79 -4.35
CA PRO A 127 24.95 -12.41 -3.89
C PRO A 127 25.48 -11.51 -5.02
N LEU A 128 24.84 -10.37 -5.22
CA LEU A 128 25.28 -9.33 -6.15
C LEU A 128 26.09 -8.26 -5.40
N TRP A 129 25.51 -7.67 -4.35
CA TRP A 129 26.16 -6.69 -3.49
C TRP A 129 25.47 -6.58 -2.13
N GLN A 130 26.13 -5.91 -1.20
CA GLN A 130 25.54 -5.48 0.07
C GLN A 130 26.04 -4.08 0.45
N THR A 131 25.16 -3.24 0.98
CA THR A 131 25.47 -1.85 1.34
C THR A 131 24.93 -1.51 2.71
N LYS A 132 25.73 -0.83 3.53
CA LYS A 132 25.31 -0.36 4.85
C LYS A 132 24.45 0.90 4.73
N ASN A 133 23.30 0.91 5.37
CA ASN A 133 22.45 2.09 5.51
C ASN A 133 22.34 2.52 6.99
N GLY A 134 23.47 2.90 7.57
CA GLY A 134 23.55 3.41 8.94
C GLY A 134 23.44 2.34 10.03
N LYS A 135 23.20 2.79 11.26
CA LYS A 135 23.20 1.94 12.46
C LYS A 135 21.90 1.12 12.57
N ALA A 136 22.04 -0.09 13.08
CA ALA A 136 20.93 -0.94 13.47
C ALA A 136 20.20 -0.38 14.70
N TRP A 137 18.89 -0.63 14.77
CA TRP A 137 18.11 -0.30 15.96
C TRP A 137 18.39 -1.28 17.10
N LYS A 138 18.72 -0.76 18.28
CA LYS A 138 19.09 -1.58 19.45
C LYS A 138 18.07 -1.60 20.58
N ASN A 139 17.04 -0.76 20.52
CA ASN A 139 15.99 -0.75 21.55
C ASN A 139 14.96 -1.88 21.27
N PRO A 140 13.86 -2.02 22.04
CA PRO A 140 12.92 -3.12 21.87
C PRO A 140 12.50 -3.37 20.42
N TYR A 141 12.40 -4.65 20.08
CA TYR A 141 12.26 -5.17 18.71
C TYR A 141 13.45 -4.77 17.81
N PRO A 142 14.69 -5.21 18.09
CA PRO A 142 15.83 -4.96 17.19
C PRO A 142 15.64 -5.69 15.86
N GLY A 143 16.16 -5.11 14.77
CA GLY A 143 16.01 -5.63 13.41
C GLY A 143 15.61 -4.56 12.39
N SER A 144 16.02 -4.78 11.13
CA SER A 144 15.56 -3.95 10.01
C SER A 144 14.06 -4.15 9.78
N ARG A 145 13.35 -3.14 9.29
CA ARG A 145 11.87 -3.12 9.27
C ARG A 145 11.29 -2.75 7.91
N ALA A 146 11.71 -1.62 7.36
CA ALA A 146 11.22 -1.14 6.08
C ALA A 146 11.73 -2.03 4.94
N SER A 147 10.91 -2.23 3.92
CA SER A 147 11.34 -2.83 2.66
C SER A 147 11.92 -1.75 1.75
N CYS A 148 12.83 -2.14 0.86
CA CYS A 148 13.30 -1.23 -0.19
C CYS A 148 12.18 -0.89 -1.18
N VAL A 149 12.43 0.10 -2.03
CA VAL A 149 11.68 0.35 -3.28
C VAL A 149 12.66 0.56 -4.42
N VAL A 150 12.36 0.01 -5.60
CA VAL A 150 13.15 0.17 -6.83
C VAL A 150 12.41 1.05 -7.82
N SER A 151 13.13 1.98 -8.45
CA SER A 151 12.63 2.75 -9.59
C SER A 151 13.81 3.22 -10.44
N GLU A 152 13.75 2.94 -11.74
CA GLU A 152 14.66 3.49 -12.75
C GLU A 152 16.13 3.27 -12.40
N GLY A 153 16.53 2.02 -12.15
CA GLY A 153 17.93 1.69 -11.85
C GLY A 153 18.42 2.15 -10.46
N HIS A 154 17.52 2.55 -9.57
CA HIS A 154 17.86 2.97 -8.21
C HIS A 154 17.09 2.18 -7.15
N VAL A 155 17.76 1.89 -6.03
CA VAL A 155 17.18 1.29 -4.82
C VAL A 155 17.12 2.35 -3.73
N TYR A 156 15.94 2.53 -3.14
CA TYR A 156 15.72 3.45 -2.03
C TYR A 156 15.36 2.70 -0.75
N HIS A 157 15.88 3.17 0.37
CA HIS A 157 15.57 2.59 1.68
C HIS A 157 15.63 3.61 2.80
N LEU A 158 14.65 3.55 3.70
CA LEU A 158 14.56 4.33 4.93
C LEU A 158 14.91 3.45 6.13
N ASN A 159 15.99 3.78 6.85
CA ASN A 159 16.35 3.04 8.05
C ASN A 159 15.54 3.48 9.29
N ALA A 160 15.70 2.70 10.37
CA ALA A 160 15.06 2.92 11.67
C ALA A 160 15.33 4.31 12.31
N HIS A 161 16.36 5.02 11.85
CA HIS A 161 16.82 6.30 12.39
C HIS A 161 16.49 7.50 11.50
N GLY A 162 15.77 7.31 10.39
CA GLY A 162 15.42 8.38 9.47
C GLY A 162 16.44 8.62 8.36
N ARG A 163 17.52 7.82 8.27
CA ARG A 163 18.43 7.87 7.13
C ARG A 163 17.74 7.26 5.92
N LEU A 164 17.45 8.11 4.96
CA LEU A 164 17.00 7.77 3.63
C LEU A 164 18.22 7.72 2.69
N VAL A 165 18.37 6.62 1.96
CA VAL A 165 19.44 6.44 0.99
C VAL A 165 18.85 6.16 -0.40
N CYS A 166 19.54 6.61 -1.42
CA CYS A 166 19.41 6.18 -2.81
C CYS A 166 20.71 5.49 -3.22
N LEU A 167 20.60 4.27 -3.73
CA LEU A 167 21.69 3.46 -4.24
C LEU A 167 21.50 3.21 -5.73
N ASP A 168 22.60 3.12 -6.46
CA ASP A 168 22.64 2.53 -7.79
C ASP A 168 22.28 1.03 -7.70
N ALA A 169 21.30 0.57 -8.48
CA ALA A 169 20.76 -0.78 -8.37
C ALA A 169 21.77 -1.87 -8.77
N ASP A 170 22.65 -1.59 -9.75
CA ASP A 170 23.61 -2.56 -10.26
C ASP A 170 24.79 -2.76 -9.30
N SER A 171 25.32 -1.67 -8.73
CA SER A 171 26.54 -1.70 -7.92
C SER A 171 26.31 -1.61 -6.42
N GLY A 172 25.13 -1.16 -5.98
CA GLY A 172 24.83 -0.87 -4.58
C GLY A 172 25.52 0.39 -4.05
N ASN A 173 26.20 1.16 -4.91
CA ASN A 173 26.90 2.38 -4.51
C ASN A 173 25.90 3.47 -4.13
N GLU A 174 26.23 4.22 -3.08
CA GLU A 174 25.42 5.35 -2.65
C GLU A 174 25.48 6.50 -3.65
N VAL A 175 24.31 6.89 -4.16
CA VAL A 175 24.14 8.06 -5.04
C VAL A 175 23.93 9.31 -4.21
N TRP A 176 23.00 9.24 -3.25
CA TRP A 176 22.75 10.31 -2.27
C TRP A 176 22.10 9.76 -1.01
N HIS A 177 22.18 10.54 0.08
CA HIS A 177 21.43 10.26 1.31
C HIS A 177 20.95 11.54 1.99
N THR A 178 19.97 11.40 2.89
CA THR A 178 19.56 12.45 3.82
C THR A 178 18.98 11.84 5.09
N ASN A 179 18.92 12.61 6.18
CA ASN A 179 18.12 12.25 7.34
C ASN A 179 16.79 13.04 7.34
N ILE A 180 15.65 12.35 7.24
CA ILE A 180 14.33 13.00 7.16
C ILE A 180 13.90 13.62 8.49
N LEU A 181 14.30 13.02 9.62
CA LEU A 181 13.96 13.53 10.93
C LEU A 181 14.73 14.82 11.23
N GLU A 182 16.02 14.85 10.92
CA GLU A 182 16.84 16.06 11.07
C GLU A 182 16.36 17.17 10.12
N ARG A 183 16.14 16.85 8.85
CA ARG A 183 15.74 17.83 7.84
C ARG A 183 14.41 18.52 8.15
N PHE A 184 13.43 17.76 8.64
CA PHE A 184 12.06 18.24 8.83
C PHE A 184 11.68 18.43 10.30
N ASN A 185 12.66 18.53 11.20
CA ASN A 185 12.43 18.69 12.64
C ASN A 185 11.49 17.62 13.22
N GLY A 186 11.62 16.39 12.73
CA GLY A 186 10.92 15.20 13.21
C GLY A 186 11.61 14.60 14.43
N LYS A 187 10.90 13.71 15.12
CA LYS A 187 11.44 12.96 16.26
C LYS A 187 11.25 11.48 16.01
N ASN A 188 12.26 10.69 16.36
CA ASN A 188 12.11 9.24 16.32
C ASN A 188 11.09 8.78 17.38
N ILE A 189 10.49 7.62 17.12
CA ILE A 189 9.38 7.04 17.89
C ILE A 189 9.81 5.79 18.64
N THR A 190 8.98 5.34 19.59
CA THR A 190 9.29 4.31 20.59
C THR A 190 9.90 3.03 20.00
N TRP A 191 9.40 2.60 18.85
CA TRP A 191 9.83 1.38 18.15
C TRP A 191 10.47 1.63 16.78
N ALA A 192 11.05 2.83 16.59
CA ALA A 192 11.70 3.29 15.37
C ALA A 192 10.80 3.44 14.14
N LEU A 193 11.36 3.97 13.05
CA LEU A 193 10.65 4.07 11.76
C LEU A 193 10.55 2.71 11.07
N SER A 194 9.42 2.46 10.41
CA SER A 194 9.16 1.27 9.59
C SER A 194 8.43 1.59 8.27
N GLU A 195 8.29 2.87 7.93
CA GLU A 195 7.65 3.31 6.69
C GLU A 195 8.40 2.72 5.49
N CYS A 196 7.68 1.96 4.67
CA CYS A 196 8.15 1.58 3.34
C CYS A 196 7.83 2.73 2.38
N LEU A 197 8.87 3.28 1.76
CA LEU A 197 8.78 4.46 0.91
C LEU A 197 7.81 4.27 -0.26
N LEU A 198 7.20 5.37 -0.69
CA LEU A 198 6.33 5.43 -1.86
C LEU A 198 7.01 6.26 -2.95
N ILE A 199 7.03 5.75 -4.17
CA ILE A 199 7.48 6.47 -5.36
C ILE A 199 6.25 6.81 -6.21
N ASP A 200 6.24 8.04 -6.68
CA ASP A 200 5.26 8.60 -7.60
C ASP A 200 6.01 9.43 -8.65
N GLY A 201 6.21 8.90 -9.85
CA GLY A 201 6.94 9.62 -10.89
C GLY A 201 8.34 10.01 -10.41
N ASP A 202 8.63 11.31 -10.36
CA ASP A 202 9.88 11.85 -9.81
C ASP A 202 9.82 12.09 -8.28
N HIS A 203 8.66 11.94 -7.63
CA HIS A 203 8.46 12.14 -6.21
C HIS A 203 8.78 10.87 -5.41
N LEU A 204 9.66 11.00 -4.43
CA LEU A 204 9.90 10.05 -3.35
C LEU A 204 9.25 10.58 -2.06
N ILE A 205 8.20 9.91 -1.62
CA ILE A 205 7.34 10.35 -0.52
C ILE A 205 7.88 9.84 0.82
N VAL A 206 7.92 10.74 1.80
CA VAL A 206 8.35 10.45 3.18
C VAL A 206 7.41 11.09 4.19
N THR A 207 7.19 10.44 5.34
CA THR A 207 6.34 10.96 6.43
C THR A 207 7.15 11.27 7.70
N PRO A 208 7.99 12.32 7.72
CA PRO A 208 8.82 12.64 8.89
C PRO A 208 8.00 13.03 10.14
N GLY A 209 6.77 13.51 9.95
CA GLY A 209 5.88 13.94 11.03
C GLY A 209 6.55 14.92 11.99
N GLY A 210 7.24 15.90 11.43
CA GLY A 210 7.96 16.93 12.17
C GLY A 210 7.38 18.32 11.95
N GLN A 211 7.87 19.29 12.70
CA GLN A 211 7.40 20.68 12.59
C GLN A 211 7.82 21.35 11.27
N GLY A 212 8.78 20.78 10.53
CA GLY A 212 9.13 21.21 9.18
C GLY A 212 8.28 20.59 8.08
N ALA A 213 7.66 19.43 8.33
CA ALA A 213 6.75 18.76 7.40
C ALA A 213 6.03 17.59 8.11
N LEU A 214 4.71 17.46 7.91
CA LEU A 214 4.00 16.21 8.20
C LEU A 214 4.47 15.11 7.24
N MET A 215 4.41 15.43 5.94
CA MET A 215 4.79 14.62 4.80
C MET A 215 5.56 15.50 3.81
N ALA A 216 6.46 14.92 3.03
CA ALA A 216 7.16 15.64 1.97
C ALA A 216 7.37 14.73 0.75
N ALA A 217 7.38 15.34 -0.44
CA ALA A 217 7.99 14.74 -1.61
C ALA A 217 9.41 15.25 -1.76
N LEU A 218 10.32 14.33 -2.01
CA LEU A 218 11.66 14.61 -2.45
C LEU A 218 11.80 14.24 -3.93
N ASP A 219 12.64 14.95 -4.67
CA ASP A 219 13.08 14.51 -5.98
C ASP A 219 13.88 13.21 -5.81
N LYS A 220 13.42 12.12 -6.44
CA LYS A 220 14.01 10.79 -6.25
C LYS A 220 15.46 10.69 -6.77
N LYS A 221 15.89 11.58 -7.67
CA LYS A 221 17.22 11.55 -8.28
C LYS A 221 18.25 12.32 -7.48
N THR A 222 17.82 13.36 -6.77
CA THR A 222 18.71 14.31 -6.07
C THR A 222 18.49 14.38 -4.56
N GLY A 223 17.35 13.88 -4.08
CA GLY A 223 16.93 13.99 -2.68
C GLY A 223 16.56 15.41 -2.25
N GLN A 224 16.35 16.35 -3.18
CA GLN A 224 15.91 17.72 -2.87
C GLN A 224 14.42 17.75 -2.52
N THR A 225 13.99 18.62 -1.61
CA THR A 225 12.56 18.75 -1.26
C THR A 225 11.80 19.45 -2.40
N LEU A 226 10.72 18.84 -2.86
CA LEU A 226 9.84 19.38 -3.91
C LEU A 226 8.61 20.07 -3.31
N TRP A 227 7.94 19.40 -2.37
CA TRP A 227 6.83 19.97 -1.61
C TRP A 227 6.79 19.40 -0.19
N THR A 228 6.08 20.11 0.68
CA THR A 228 5.83 19.72 2.08
C THR A 228 4.37 19.90 2.43
N THR A 229 3.84 19.01 3.26
CA THR A 229 2.54 19.14 3.90
C THR A 229 2.69 19.77 5.28
N GLU A 230 1.82 20.72 5.61
CA GLU A 230 1.79 21.39 6.91
C GLU A 230 1.68 20.40 8.09
N PRO A 231 2.36 20.66 9.22
CA PRO A 231 2.27 19.84 10.44
C PRO A 231 0.84 19.78 11.02
N LEU A 232 0.50 18.66 11.66
CA LEU A 232 -0.75 18.48 12.39
C LEU A 232 -0.55 18.66 13.91
N GLY A 233 -0.39 19.90 14.34
CA GLY A 233 -0.15 20.21 15.75
C GLY A 233 1.10 19.51 16.29
N GLU A 234 0.93 18.70 17.33
CA GLU A 234 2.01 17.94 18.00
C GLU A 234 2.17 16.51 17.49
N ASP A 235 1.54 16.19 16.35
CA ASP A 235 1.68 14.88 15.73
C ASP A 235 3.13 14.56 15.39
N LYS A 236 3.48 13.29 15.58
CA LYS A 236 4.73 12.69 15.15
C LYS A 236 4.47 11.78 13.94
N THR A 237 5.55 11.31 13.32
CA THR A 237 5.48 10.16 12.40
C THR A 237 4.84 8.95 13.08
N SER A 238 4.34 8.03 12.26
CA SER A 238 3.88 6.71 12.68
C SER A 238 4.74 5.60 12.04
N TYR A 239 4.17 4.40 11.97
CA TYR A 239 4.77 3.20 11.39
C TYR A 239 4.20 2.87 10.01
N ALA A 240 3.03 3.45 9.68
CA ALA A 240 2.27 3.13 8.49
C ALA A 240 3.01 3.55 7.21
N SER A 241 2.87 2.74 6.17
CA SER A 241 3.39 3.06 4.85
C SER A 241 2.31 3.75 4.01
N PRO A 242 2.60 4.86 3.32
CA PRO A 242 1.60 5.59 2.53
C PRO A 242 1.09 4.77 1.33
N ILE A 243 -0.14 5.06 0.89
CA ILE A 243 -0.73 4.55 -0.36
C ILE A 243 -1.05 5.71 -1.31
N LEU A 244 -0.97 5.46 -2.62
CA LEU A 244 -1.33 6.39 -3.69
C LEU A 244 -2.55 5.83 -4.44
N PHE A 245 -3.53 6.67 -4.72
CA PHE A 245 -4.70 6.27 -5.50
C PHE A 245 -5.32 7.48 -6.22
N GLU A 246 -6.11 7.20 -7.25
CA GLU A 246 -6.87 8.23 -7.95
C GLU A 246 -8.30 8.32 -7.42
N PHE A 247 -8.82 9.53 -7.25
CA PHE A 247 -10.22 9.74 -6.91
C PHE A 247 -10.70 11.09 -7.43
N GLY A 248 -11.80 11.09 -8.20
CA GLY A 248 -12.41 12.30 -8.74
C GLY A 248 -11.46 13.15 -9.59
N GLY A 249 -10.61 12.49 -10.40
CA GLY A 249 -9.65 13.14 -11.29
C GLY A 249 -8.42 13.71 -10.57
N ARG A 250 -8.18 13.35 -9.31
CA ARG A 250 -7.02 13.75 -8.52
C ARG A 250 -6.21 12.55 -8.09
N ARG A 251 -4.91 12.75 -7.94
CA ARG A 251 -3.96 11.78 -7.39
C ARG A 251 -3.77 12.10 -5.91
N LEU A 252 -4.05 11.13 -5.05
CA LEU A 252 -4.15 11.34 -3.61
C LEU A 252 -3.23 10.37 -2.88
N ILE A 253 -2.56 10.85 -1.85
CA ILE A 253 -1.77 10.02 -0.94
C ILE A 253 -2.49 9.96 0.40
N ALA A 254 -2.70 8.75 0.95
CA ALA A 254 -3.20 8.55 2.30
C ALA A 254 -2.14 7.90 3.20
N SER A 255 -2.05 8.37 4.44
CA SER A 255 -1.12 7.84 5.44
C SER A 255 -1.62 8.13 6.86
N CYS A 256 -0.83 7.77 7.86
CA CYS A 256 -1.11 7.97 9.27
C CYS A 256 0.05 8.72 9.96
N SER A 257 -0.30 9.69 10.79
CA SER A 257 0.59 10.26 11.83
C SER A 257 0.37 9.52 13.14
N SER A 258 0.99 9.96 14.24
CA SER A 258 0.76 9.38 15.58
C SER A 258 -0.67 9.55 16.11
N ALA A 259 -1.48 10.45 15.55
CA ALA A 259 -2.84 10.72 16.05
C ALA A 259 -3.92 10.89 14.99
N HIS A 260 -3.57 10.97 13.70
CA HIS A 260 -4.52 11.15 12.62
C HIS A 260 -4.24 10.19 11.46
N GLY A 261 -5.31 9.69 10.86
CA GLY A 261 -5.28 9.28 9.45
C GLY A 261 -5.45 10.55 8.62
N PHE A 262 -4.70 10.70 7.54
CA PHE A 262 -4.77 11.90 6.73
C PHE A 262 -4.64 11.57 5.25
N GLY A 263 -4.96 12.55 4.41
CA GLY A 263 -4.63 12.48 3.00
C GLY A 263 -4.27 13.83 2.42
N VAL A 264 -3.43 13.76 1.39
CA VAL A 264 -2.84 14.90 0.71
C VAL A 264 -2.99 14.78 -0.80
N ASP A 265 -3.00 15.91 -1.48
CA ASP A 265 -2.84 15.97 -2.93
C ASP A 265 -1.41 15.55 -3.30
N ALA A 266 -1.26 14.56 -4.18
CA ALA A 266 0.04 13.95 -4.50
C ALA A 266 0.97 14.89 -5.27
N ASP A 267 0.40 15.84 -6.02
CA ASP A 267 1.15 16.74 -6.87
C ASP A 267 1.60 17.99 -6.07
N THR A 268 0.80 18.45 -5.12
CA THR A 268 1.07 19.71 -4.39
C THR A 268 1.42 19.53 -2.91
N GLY A 269 1.19 18.36 -2.33
CA GLY A 269 1.33 18.13 -0.88
C GLY A 269 0.26 18.80 -0.02
N GLN A 270 -0.81 19.33 -0.62
CA GLN A 270 -1.87 20.02 0.10
C GLN A 270 -2.61 19.02 0.99
N LEU A 271 -2.74 19.31 2.29
CA LEU A 271 -3.59 18.55 3.19
C LEU A 271 -5.07 18.68 2.78
N LEU A 272 -5.75 17.56 2.59
CA LEU A 272 -7.14 17.52 2.12
C LEU A 272 -8.11 17.09 3.22
N TRP A 273 -7.79 16.01 3.94
CA TRP A 273 -8.59 15.53 5.07
C TRP A 273 -7.74 15.02 6.22
N THR A 274 -8.35 14.99 7.40
CA THR A 274 -7.86 14.26 8.57
C THR A 274 -9.02 13.50 9.22
N VAL A 275 -8.69 12.38 9.85
CA VAL A 275 -9.59 11.57 10.65
C VAL A 275 -8.89 11.16 11.95
N PRO A 276 -9.60 11.09 13.10
CA PRO A 276 -8.95 10.81 14.37
C PRO A 276 -8.51 9.33 14.48
N LEU A 277 -7.23 9.12 14.77
CA LEU A 277 -6.59 7.82 15.07
C LEU A 277 -5.75 7.85 16.36
N LYS A 278 -6.00 8.83 17.23
CA LYS A 278 -5.26 8.98 18.48
C LYS A 278 -5.42 7.74 19.36
N ASN A 279 -4.29 7.21 19.82
CA ASN A 279 -4.22 6.10 20.77
C ASN A 279 -3.12 6.37 21.82
N PRO A 280 -3.14 5.69 22.98
CA PRO A 280 -2.19 5.96 24.08
C PRO A 280 -0.72 5.74 23.74
N HIS A 281 -0.41 5.00 22.67
CA HIS A 281 0.95 4.64 22.29
C HIS A 281 1.45 5.36 21.03
N GLY A 282 0.58 6.08 20.31
CA GLY A 282 0.89 6.68 19.00
C GLY A 282 1.22 5.65 17.92
N VAL A 283 0.78 4.40 18.08
CA VAL A 283 1.13 3.28 17.18
C VAL A 283 0.09 3.14 16.09
N ASN A 284 0.20 3.93 15.04
CA ASN A 284 -0.58 3.70 13.81
C ASN A 284 0.31 2.97 12.81
N ALA A 285 0.14 1.65 12.70
CA ALA A 285 1.03 0.78 11.90
C ALA A 285 0.37 0.17 10.66
N ALA A 286 -0.95 0.03 10.64
CA ALA A 286 -1.66 -0.41 9.46
C ALA A 286 -1.69 0.71 8.41
N SER A 287 -1.26 0.39 7.19
CA SER A 287 -1.53 1.24 6.03
C SER A 287 -3.03 1.35 5.77
N PRO A 288 -3.53 2.52 5.34
CA PRO A 288 -4.92 2.66 4.93
C PRO A 288 -5.24 1.71 3.77
N VAL A 289 -6.50 1.27 3.69
CA VAL A 289 -7.00 0.47 2.57
C VAL A 289 -7.99 1.32 1.76
N TYR A 290 -7.79 1.39 0.45
CA TYR A 290 -8.63 2.15 -0.47
C TYR A 290 -9.41 1.24 -1.42
N GLY A 291 -10.65 1.60 -1.71
CA GLY A 291 -11.43 1.04 -2.82
C GLY A 291 -12.83 1.62 -2.91
N ASP A 292 -13.37 1.74 -4.12
CA ASP A 292 -14.70 2.30 -4.40
C ASP A 292 -14.96 3.67 -3.75
N GLY A 293 -13.96 4.55 -3.75
CA GLY A 293 -14.07 5.87 -3.14
C GLY A 293 -14.15 5.86 -1.61
N ARG A 294 -13.76 4.75 -0.97
CA ARG A 294 -13.73 4.60 0.49
C ARG A 294 -12.31 4.37 0.98
N LEU A 295 -12.04 4.80 2.21
CA LEU A 295 -10.81 4.56 2.95
C LEU A 295 -11.10 3.91 4.28
N PHE A 296 -10.41 2.81 4.57
CA PHE A 296 -10.42 2.18 5.87
C PHE A 296 -9.11 2.44 6.60
N TYR A 297 -9.23 2.96 7.81
CA TYR A 297 -8.12 3.16 8.73
C TYR A 297 -8.33 2.30 9.97
N CYS A 298 -7.29 1.60 10.40
CA CYS A 298 -7.27 0.90 11.68
C CYS A 298 -5.94 1.10 12.38
N THR A 299 -5.94 0.83 13.67
CA THR A 299 -4.75 0.86 14.50
C THR A 299 -4.96 -0.09 15.66
N PRO A 300 -3.90 -0.78 16.11
CA PRO A 300 -3.97 -1.42 17.40
C PRO A 300 -4.20 -0.31 18.46
N TYR A 301 -4.90 -0.64 19.54
CA TYR A 301 -5.08 0.26 20.70
C TYR A 301 -6.03 1.45 20.54
N ALA A 302 -6.69 1.65 19.39
CA ALA A 302 -7.91 2.45 19.32
C ALA A 302 -9.15 1.55 19.52
N GLU A 303 -10.30 2.16 19.74
CA GLU A 303 -11.54 1.42 20.00
C GLU A 303 -11.93 0.50 18.84
N ASN A 304 -11.82 0.95 17.58
CA ASN A 304 -12.20 0.18 16.39
C ASN A 304 -11.56 0.77 15.12
N GLY A 305 -11.45 -0.05 14.07
CA GLY A 305 -11.21 0.41 12.71
C GLY A 305 -12.42 1.14 12.13
N ARG A 306 -12.19 2.08 11.21
CA ARG A 306 -13.21 3.00 10.69
C ARG A 306 -13.07 3.16 9.19
N CYS A 307 -14.20 3.06 8.49
CA CYS A 307 -14.30 3.37 7.07
C CYS A 307 -14.88 4.77 6.85
N TYR A 308 -14.34 5.45 5.85
CA TYR A 308 -14.76 6.78 5.44
C TYR A 308 -15.03 6.81 3.94
N ARG A 309 -16.08 7.50 3.52
CA ARG A 309 -16.35 7.83 2.12
C ARG A 309 -15.64 9.13 1.77
N LEU A 310 -14.92 9.12 0.66
CA LEU A 310 -14.37 10.33 0.08
C LEU A 310 -15.44 11.10 -0.71
N LYS A 311 -15.41 12.43 -0.61
CA LYS A 311 -16.27 13.34 -1.37
C LYS A 311 -15.41 14.45 -1.95
N VAL A 312 -15.52 14.68 -3.26
CA VAL A 312 -14.88 15.83 -3.91
C VAL A 312 -15.77 17.04 -3.74
N ASN A 313 -15.19 18.14 -3.27
CA ASN A 313 -15.82 19.45 -3.23
C ASN A 313 -14.86 20.42 -3.92
N ASP A 314 -15.21 21.05 -5.05
CA ASP A 314 -14.37 22.00 -5.81
C ASP A 314 -12.84 21.77 -5.69
N LYS A 315 -12.20 22.43 -4.71
CA LYS A 315 -10.75 22.43 -4.48
C LYS A 315 -10.24 21.47 -3.37
N THR A 316 -11.10 20.66 -2.77
CA THR A 316 -10.76 19.79 -1.63
C THR A 316 -11.43 18.42 -1.71
N VAL A 317 -10.99 17.51 -0.86
CA VAL A 317 -11.58 16.18 -0.66
C VAL A 317 -11.88 16.04 0.83
N THR A 318 -13.10 15.66 1.18
CA THR A 318 -13.48 15.38 2.57
C THR A 318 -13.70 13.88 2.79
N ALA A 319 -13.55 13.44 4.04
CA ALA A 319 -13.77 12.07 4.47
C ALA A 319 -14.96 12.01 5.44
N GLU A 320 -16.01 11.29 5.07
CA GLU A 320 -17.23 11.11 5.86
C GLU A 320 -17.27 9.70 6.44
N HIS A 321 -17.39 9.58 7.77
CA HIS A 321 -17.47 8.28 8.44
C HIS A 321 -18.70 7.48 7.95
N LEU A 322 -18.50 6.20 7.63
CA LEU A 322 -19.56 5.29 7.19
C LEU A 322 -19.88 4.24 8.25
N TRP A 323 -18.86 3.45 8.61
CA TRP A 323 -19.01 2.31 9.50
C TRP A 323 -17.75 2.08 10.32
N THR A 324 -17.90 1.26 11.35
CA THR A 324 -16.88 0.94 12.34
C THR A 324 -16.82 -0.58 12.49
N ASN A 325 -15.63 -1.15 12.64
CA ASN A 325 -15.41 -2.60 12.71
C ASN A 325 -14.28 -2.92 13.71
N PRO A 326 -14.31 -4.06 14.44
CA PRO A 326 -13.31 -4.41 15.46
C PRO A 326 -11.91 -4.77 14.92
N VAL A 327 -11.68 -4.78 13.60
CA VAL A 327 -10.35 -4.96 13.01
C VAL A 327 -9.36 -3.90 13.54
N ASP A 328 -8.26 -4.37 14.15
CA ASP A 328 -7.24 -3.58 14.83
C ASP A 328 -5.80 -4.01 14.44
N ALA A 329 -5.59 -4.33 13.16
CA ALA A 329 -4.34 -4.85 12.61
C ALA A 329 -3.08 -4.04 13.01
N VAL A 330 -1.99 -4.75 13.34
CA VAL A 330 -0.67 -4.16 13.65
C VAL A 330 0.40 -4.46 12.59
N THR A 331 0.21 -5.49 11.78
CA THR A 331 1.17 -5.97 10.77
C THR A 331 0.52 -5.95 9.40
N GLY A 332 0.77 -4.90 8.62
CA GLY A 332 0.17 -4.76 7.30
C GLY A 332 -1.35 -4.56 7.34
N GLY A 333 -1.87 -3.57 6.60
CA GLY A 333 -3.33 -3.37 6.52
C GLY A 333 -4.07 -4.56 5.91
N GLY A 334 -5.40 -4.51 5.84
CA GLY A 334 -6.18 -5.53 5.15
C GLY A 334 -5.96 -5.58 3.64
N LEU A 335 -6.44 -6.64 3.00
CA LEU A 335 -6.53 -6.79 1.54
C LEU A 335 -7.99 -6.58 1.14
N LEU A 336 -8.24 -5.64 0.23
CA LEU A 336 -9.57 -5.48 -0.36
C LEU A 336 -9.61 -6.22 -1.69
N VAL A 337 -10.41 -7.28 -1.74
CA VAL A 337 -10.57 -8.11 -2.93
C VAL A 337 -12.06 -8.34 -3.16
N ASN A 338 -12.54 -8.02 -4.36
CA ASN A 338 -13.92 -8.29 -4.80
C ASN A 338 -14.99 -7.84 -3.77
N GLY A 339 -14.82 -6.64 -3.21
CA GLY A 339 -15.75 -6.07 -2.22
C GLY A 339 -15.66 -6.66 -0.81
N THR A 340 -14.66 -7.49 -0.53
CA THR A 340 -14.40 -8.05 0.81
C THR A 340 -13.03 -7.59 1.31
N LEU A 341 -13.01 -7.03 2.52
CA LEU A 341 -11.80 -6.71 3.25
C LEU A 341 -11.37 -7.93 4.08
N TYR A 342 -10.23 -8.51 3.73
CA TYR A 342 -9.57 -9.57 4.50
C TYR A 342 -8.51 -8.96 5.39
N ALA A 343 -8.68 -9.06 6.71
CA ALA A 343 -7.77 -8.45 7.66
C ALA A 343 -7.61 -9.29 8.93
N ALA A 344 -6.42 -9.24 9.51
CA ALA A 344 -6.16 -9.83 10.82
C ALA A 344 -6.46 -8.83 11.95
N GLY A 345 -7.07 -9.30 13.03
CA GLY A 345 -7.06 -8.60 14.31
C GLY A 345 -5.76 -8.85 15.07
N TYR A 346 -5.43 -7.96 16.02
CA TYR A 346 -4.24 -8.06 16.87
C TYR A 346 -4.53 -8.14 18.38
N LYS A 347 -5.17 -7.13 18.98
CA LYS A 347 -5.34 -7.07 20.44
C LYS A 347 -6.71 -7.58 20.86
N GLN A 348 -7.75 -7.18 20.15
CA GLN A 348 -9.14 -7.56 20.46
C GLN A 348 -9.46 -8.96 19.96
N SER A 349 -9.11 -9.22 18.71
CA SER A 349 -9.26 -10.50 18.03
C SER A 349 -7.89 -10.92 17.54
N LYS A 350 -7.49 -12.18 17.70
CA LYS A 350 -6.19 -12.69 17.23
C LYS A 350 -6.37 -13.66 16.08
N TRP A 351 -7.17 -13.27 15.11
CA TRP A 351 -7.57 -14.11 13.99
C TRP A 351 -7.94 -13.27 12.77
N TRP A 352 -8.18 -13.93 11.65
CA TRP A 352 -8.51 -13.31 10.37
C TRP A 352 -10.03 -13.16 10.21
N MET A 353 -10.44 -12.10 9.52
CA MET A 353 -11.84 -11.80 9.24
C MET A 353 -12.04 -11.51 7.76
N ALA A 354 -13.19 -11.92 7.23
CA ALA A 354 -13.75 -11.43 5.98
C ALA A 354 -14.83 -10.40 6.31
N VAL A 355 -14.61 -9.15 5.91
CA VAL A 355 -15.49 -8.02 6.21
C VAL A 355 -16.10 -7.49 4.92
N ASP A 356 -17.43 -7.36 4.88
CA ASP A 356 -18.13 -6.71 3.77
C ASP A 356 -17.69 -5.24 3.65
N TRP A 357 -17.14 -4.85 2.50
CA TRP A 357 -16.61 -3.49 2.31
C TRP A 357 -17.70 -2.41 2.35
N GLN A 358 -18.93 -2.78 1.97
CA GLN A 358 -20.03 -1.84 1.87
C GLN A 358 -20.64 -1.56 3.25
N THR A 359 -20.80 -2.58 4.08
CA THR A 359 -21.51 -2.48 5.37
C THR A 359 -20.59 -2.48 6.59
N GLY A 360 -19.38 -3.01 6.49
CA GLY A 360 -18.49 -3.25 7.62
C GLY A 360 -18.85 -4.50 8.44
N GLU A 361 -19.79 -5.32 7.97
CA GLU A 361 -20.20 -6.56 8.62
C GLU A 361 -19.12 -7.65 8.50
N ILE A 362 -18.83 -8.36 9.60
CA ILE A 362 -17.97 -9.54 9.56
C ILE A 362 -18.80 -10.71 9.04
N ARG A 363 -18.47 -11.21 7.85
CA ARG A 363 -19.14 -12.33 7.19
C ARG A 363 -18.53 -13.68 7.54
N HIS A 364 -17.23 -13.71 7.84
CA HIS A 364 -16.54 -14.93 8.29
C HIS A 364 -15.34 -14.62 9.18
N GLU A 365 -14.99 -15.55 10.07
CA GLU A 365 -13.81 -15.51 10.92
C GLU A 365 -12.99 -16.80 10.78
N LEU A 366 -11.68 -16.68 10.51
CA LEU A 366 -10.75 -17.81 10.46
C LEU A 366 -9.87 -17.81 11.71
N LYS A 367 -10.27 -18.60 12.72
CA LYS A 367 -9.64 -18.67 14.05
C LYS A 367 -8.46 -19.64 14.16
N ASP A 368 -8.21 -20.42 13.11
CA ASP A 368 -7.10 -21.39 13.07
C ASP A 368 -5.73 -20.71 12.91
N LEU A 369 -5.73 -19.45 12.49
CA LEU A 369 -4.53 -18.62 12.31
C LEU A 369 -4.59 -17.38 13.20
N THR A 370 -3.42 -16.84 13.53
CA THR A 370 -3.29 -15.62 14.33
C THR A 370 -3.00 -14.38 13.48
N THR A 371 -2.74 -13.24 14.12
CA THR A 371 -2.27 -12.02 13.43
C THR A 371 -1.13 -12.34 12.48
N GLY A 372 -1.06 -11.66 11.34
CA GLY A 372 -0.03 -11.92 10.35
C GLY A 372 -0.13 -11.00 9.15
N ALA A 373 0.75 -11.25 8.19
CA ALA A 373 0.71 -10.60 6.90
C ALA A 373 0.08 -11.52 5.85
N ALA A 374 -0.37 -10.92 4.75
CA ALA A 374 -0.99 -11.65 3.67
C ALA A 374 -0.73 -11.03 2.30
N LEU A 375 -0.92 -11.86 1.29
CA LEU A 375 -0.89 -11.55 -0.13
C LEU A 375 -2.09 -12.25 -0.79
N TYR A 376 -2.69 -11.64 -1.80
CA TYR A 376 -3.63 -12.29 -2.70
C TYR A 376 -2.96 -12.60 -4.05
N ALA A 377 -3.12 -13.83 -4.55
CA ALA A 377 -2.67 -14.21 -5.88
C ALA A 377 -3.50 -15.40 -6.38
N ASP A 378 -3.86 -15.43 -7.67
CA ASP A 378 -4.58 -16.53 -8.32
C ASP A 378 -5.77 -17.08 -7.51
N ASP A 379 -6.67 -16.18 -7.09
CA ASP A 379 -7.85 -16.48 -6.27
C ASP A 379 -7.57 -17.18 -4.93
N ARG A 380 -6.39 -16.92 -4.35
CA ARG A 380 -5.98 -17.41 -3.04
C ARG A 380 -5.35 -16.32 -2.19
N LEU A 381 -5.55 -16.43 -0.87
CA LEU A 381 -4.79 -15.71 0.13
C LEU A 381 -3.61 -16.57 0.57
N TYR A 382 -2.41 -16.01 0.49
CA TYR A 382 -1.18 -16.54 1.06
C TYR A 382 -0.97 -15.85 2.40
N LEU A 383 -1.33 -16.53 3.49
CA LEU A 383 -1.25 -15.98 4.85
C LEU A 383 0.04 -16.45 5.52
N PHE A 384 0.73 -15.53 6.19
CA PHE A 384 1.85 -15.85 7.07
C PHE A 384 1.59 -15.28 8.46
N ASP A 385 1.26 -16.16 9.41
CA ASP A 385 0.90 -15.76 10.77
C ASP A 385 2.13 -15.50 11.65
N GLU A 386 1.97 -14.72 12.71
CA GLU A 386 3.05 -14.28 13.61
C GLU A 386 3.73 -15.47 14.32
N LYS A 387 3.10 -16.65 14.32
CA LYS A 387 3.62 -17.89 14.92
C LYS A 387 4.33 -18.78 13.90
N GLY A 388 4.53 -18.29 12.67
CA GLY A 388 5.31 -18.96 11.63
C GLY A 388 4.52 -19.99 10.81
N THR A 389 3.19 -20.00 10.92
CA THR A 389 2.33 -20.82 10.08
C THR A 389 2.12 -20.12 8.75
N VAL A 390 2.30 -20.86 7.66
CA VAL A 390 1.98 -20.40 6.31
C VAL A 390 0.73 -21.16 5.85
N ALA A 391 -0.28 -20.46 5.36
CA ALA A 391 -1.52 -21.06 4.90
C ALA A 391 -1.93 -20.52 3.53
N LEU A 392 -2.38 -21.43 2.66
CA LEU A 392 -3.06 -21.12 1.41
C LEU A 392 -4.56 -21.19 1.67
N VAL A 393 -5.24 -20.05 1.59
CA VAL A 393 -6.67 -19.95 1.88
C VAL A 393 -7.41 -19.61 0.61
N LYS A 394 -8.47 -20.36 0.30
CA LYS A 394 -9.48 -19.99 -0.69
C LYS A 394 -10.46 -19.00 -0.04
N PRO A 395 -10.45 -17.73 -0.46
CA PRO A 395 -11.33 -16.73 0.12
C PRO A 395 -12.68 -16.70 -0.61
N GLU A 396 -13.76 -16.80 0.15
CA GLU A 396 -15.11 -16.43 -0.25
C GLU A 396 -15.65 -15.44 0.79
N PRO A 397 -16.64 -14.58 0.47
CA PRO A 397 -17.17 -13.61 1.43
C PRO A 397 -17.64 -14.25 2.75
N ASP A 398 -18.28 -15.42 2.68
CA ASP A 398 -18.86 -16.12 3.83
C ASP A 398 -18.00 -17.30 4.34
N ARG A 399 -16.84 -17.55 3.73
CA ARG A 399 -16.01 -18.72 4.03
C ARG A 399 -14.54 -18.49 3.72
N LEU A 400 -13.67 -18.78 4.69
CA LEU A 400 -12.22 -18.84 4.51
C LEU A 400 -11.77 -20.29 4.63
N GLU A 401 -11.52 -20.94 3.50
CA GLU A 401 -11.15 -22.37 3.48
C GLU A 401 -9.64 -22.54 3.36
N ILE A 402 -8.99 -23.14 4.37
CA ILE A 402 -7.58 -23.53 4.29
C ILE A 402 -7.45 -24.72 3.31
N THR A 403 -6.71 -24.52 2.23
CA THR A 403 -6.44 -25.50 1.17
C THR A 403 -5.02 -26.07 1.21
N GLY A 404 -4.19 -25.55 2.10
CA GLY A 404 -2.82 -26.01 2.32
C GLY A 404 -2.21 -25.24 3.48
N GLN A 405 -1.36 -25.89 4.28
CA GLN A 405 -0.73 -25.26 5.42
C GLN A 405 0.56 -25.98 5.78
N PHE A 406 1.59 -25.22 6.14
CA PHE A 406 2.86 -25.76 6.65
C PHE A 406 3.53 -24.76 7.60
N ARG A 407 4.66 -25.15 8.18
CA ARG A 407 5.52 -24.27 8.98
C ARG A 407 6.91 -24.18 8.35
N ILE A 408 7.49 -22.99 8.30
CA ILE A 408 8.85 -22.79 7.75
C ILE A 408 9.95 -23.35 8.67
N THR A 409 9.65 -23.57 9.95
CA THR A 409 10.55 -24.22 10.92
C THR A 409 9.72 -24.82 12.06
N GLU A 410 10.29 -25.83 12.71
CA GLU A 410 9.78 -26.40 13.97
C GLU A 410 10.04 -25.48 15.17
N ASP A 411 10.98 -24.53 15.04
CA ASP A 411 11.28 -23.57 16.08
C ASP A 411 10.08 -22.69 16.43
N ARG A 412 10.06 -22.22 17.68
CA ARG A 412 9.03 -21.32 18.16
C ARG A 412 9.22 -19.91 17.57
N ILE A 413 8.34 -19.56 16.64
CA ILE A 413 8.22 -18.20 16.07
C ILE A 413 7.18 -17.38 16.85
N ARG A 414 7.39 -16.07 16.99
CA ARG A 414 6.45 -15.15 17.68
C ARG A 414 6.24 -13.80 16.98
N ASP A 415 7.01 -13.53 15.94
CA ASP A 415 7.14 -12.22 15.31
C ASP A 415 7.43 -12.35 13.81
N ALA A 416 6.80 -13.33 13.16
CA ALA A 416 6.77 -13.40 11.70
C ALA A 416 5.91 -12.27 11.13
N TRP A 417 6.54 -11.12 10.89
CA TRP A 417 5.85 -9.90 10.42
C TRP A 417 6.19 -9.47 9.00
N ALA A 418 7.12 -10.15 8.34
CA ALA A 418 7.43 -9.86 6.94
C ALA A 418 6.28 -10.32 6.05
N HIS A 419 5.95 -9.53 5.03
CA HIS A 419 4.89 -9.89 4.09
C HIS A 419 5.37 -10.99 3.14
N PRO A 420 4.52 -12.00 2.86
CA PRO A 420 4.79 -12.94 1.80
C PRO A 420 4.82 -12.23 0.44
N VAL A 421 5.64 -12.73 -0.47
CA VAL A 421 5.72 -12.24 -1.86
C VAL A 421 5.56 -13.42 -2.79
N VAL A 422 4.71 -13.30 -3.79
CA VAL A 422 4.65 -14.26 -4.91
C VAL A 422 5.05 -13.53 -6.18
N HIS A 423 6.03 -14.08 -6.89
CA HIS A 423 6.46 -13.56 -8.17
C HIS A 423 7.08 -14.66 -9.04
N ASN A 424 6.69 -14.70 -10.32
CA ASN A 424 7.06 -15.72 -11.30
C ASN A 424 6.87 -17.15 -10.77
N GLY A 425 5.72 -17.40 -10.14
CA GLY A 425 5.38 -18.70 -9.56
C GLY A 425 6.24 -19.12 -8.37
N ARG A 426 6.96 -18.18 -7.72
CA ARG A 426 7.75 -18.44 -6.52
C ARG A 426 7.20 -17.69 -5.32
N LEU A 427 7.06 -18.38 -4.20
CA LEU A 427 6.66 -17.81 -2.91
C LEU A 427 7.91 -17.54 -2.06
N TYR A 428 8.09 -16.29 -1.64
CA TYR A 428 9.18 -15.84 -0.79
C TYR A 428 8.68 -15.53 0.61
N LEU A 429 9.33 -16.12 1.62
CA LEU A 429 8.98 -15.98 3.03
C LEU A 429 10.20 -15.60 3.85
N ARG A 430 10.13 -14.45 4.51
CA ARG A 430 11.20 -13.91 5.34
C ARG A 430 10.92 -14.17 6.81
N TYR A 431 11.90 -14.72 7.53
CA TYR A 431 11.90 -14.75 8.98
C TYR A 431 13.29 -14.45 9.55
N HIS A 432 13.44 -13.29 10.19
CA HIS A 432 14.71 -12.80 10.75
C HIS A 432 15.90 -13.08 9.85
N ASN A 433 16.82 -13.97 10.21
CA ASN A 433 18.05 -14.24 9.46
C ASN A 433 17.82 -15.01 8.14
N THR A 434 16.61 -15.46 7.86
CA THR A 434 16.32 -16.41 6.78
C THR A 434 15.38 -15.86 5.71
N LEU A 435 15.56 -16.31 4.48
CA LEU A 435 14.63 -16.12 3.37
C LEU A 435 14.44 -17.47 2.67
N TRP A 436 13.19 -17.87 2.52
CA TRP A 436 12.81 -19.15 1.94
C TRP A 436 12.10 -18.91 0.62
N CYS A 437 12.43 -19.70 -0.41
CA CYS A 437 11.80 -19.61 -1.73
C CYS A 437 11.20 -20.97 -2.09
N TYR A 438 9.89 -20.99 -2.34
CA TYR A 438 9.13 -22.18 -2.70
C TYR A 438 8.58 -22.08 -4.11
N ASP A 439 8.46 -23.21 -4.80
CA ASP A 439 7.77 -23.31 -6.09
C ASP A 439 6.27 -23.47 -5.87
N VAL A 440 5.48 -22.51 -6.35
CA VAL A 440 4.03 -22.52 -6.22
C VAL A 440 3.33 -22.60 -7.57
N ARG A 441 4.04 -22.99 -8.64
CA ARG A 441 3.44 -23.22 -9.96
C ARG A 441 2.63 -24.51 -9.99
N GLN A 442 1.55 -24.49 -10.78
CA GLN A 442 0.70 -25.65 -11.05
C GLN A 442 1.37 -26.69 -11.94
#